data_AF-X1Q6E3-F1
#
_entry.id   AF-X1Q6E3-F1
#
_cell.length_a   1.000
_cell.length_b   1.000
_cell.length_c   1.000
_cell.angle_alpha   90.00
_cell.angle_beta   90.00
_cell.angle_gamma   90.00
#
_symmetry.space_group_name_H-M   'P 1'
#
loop_
_entity.id
_entity.type
_entity.pdbx_description
1 polymer ?
#
loop_
_entity_poly.entity_id
_entity_poly.type
_entity_poly.pdbx_seq_one_letter_code
_entity_poly.pdbx_strand_id
1 'polypeptide(L)'
;NVIKSFFDSFWALLTPVIILGGIYGGIFTPTEAAAVASIYGLIIGFFVYKELKLKDLPKIISKAVYSTTVIMFIIATAKVFGWILTNAEIPQKIGAFVATIAPNEYVFLIYINIILLVIGTMVNPSAAVVILTPILLPVALQFGINPVF
;
A
#
# COMPACT_ATOMS: atom_id res chain seq x y z
N ASN A 1 -3.16 -23.57 27.94
CA ASN A 1 -4.59 -23.21 27.85
C ASN A 1 -4.78 -22.04 26.91
N VAL A 2 -5.32 -22.30 25.72
CA VAL A 2 -5.53 -21.31 24.64
C VAL A 2 -6.34 -20.09 25.12
N ILE A 3 -7.33 -20.32 25.99
CA ILE A 3 -8.17 -19.25 26.57
C ILE A 3 -7.34 -18.23 27.35
N LYS A 4 -6.34 -18.66 28.11
CA LYS A 4 -5.49 -17.75 28.88
C LYS A 4 -4.65 -16.87 27.96
N SER A 5 -4.04 -17.47 26.93
CA SER A 5 -3.27 -16.74 25.91
C SER A 5 -4.12 -15.74 25.12
N PHE A 6 -5.38 -16.04 24.87
CA PHE A 6 -6.32 -15.12 24.22
C PHE A 6 -6.53 -13.85 25.07
N PHE A 7 -6.77 -14.01 26.37
CA PHE A 7 -6.91 -12.88 27.28
C PHE A 7 -5.60 -12.10 27.48
N ASP A 8 -4.46 -12.79 27.49
CA ASP A 8 -3.14 -12.13 27.55
C ASP A 8 -2.85 -11.28 26.30
N SER A 9 -3.31 -11.73 25.12
CA SER A 9 -3.15 -11.00 23.84
C SER A 9 -4.31 -10.07 23.47
N PHE A 10 -5.31 -9.92 24.34
CA PHE A 10 -6.54 -9.17 24.05
C PHE A 10 -6.26 -7.73 23.57
N TRP A 11 -5.31 -7.04 24.21
CA TRP A 11 -4.93 -5.68 23.85
C TRP A 11 -4.20 -5.60 22.51
N ALA A 12 -3.36 -6.57 22.17
CA ALA A 12 -2.74 -6.63 20.85
C ALA A 12 -3.79 -6.85 19.75
N LEU A 13 -4.79 -7.70 20.01
CA LEU A 13 -5.89 -8.04 19.08
C LEU A 13 -6.88 -6.90 18.83
N LEU A 14 -6.88 -5.85 19.66
CA LEU A 14 -7.67 -4.65 19.39
C LEU A 14 -7.06 -3.79 18.27
N THR A 15 -5.77 -3.94 17.95
CA THR A 15 -5.10 -3.12 16.93
C THR A 15 -5.76 -3.22 15.55
N PRO A 16 -6.03 -4.43 15.00
CA PRO A 16 -6.76 -4.56 13.73
C PRO A 16 -8.18 -4.00 13.80
N VAL A 17 -8.85 -4.11 14.95
CA VAL A 17 -10.22 -3.58 15.15
C VAL A 17 -10.21 -2.06 15.13
N ILE A 18 -9.22 -1.42 15.75
CA ILE A 18 -9.05 0.04 15.72
C ILE A 18 -8.76 0.51 14.30
N ILE A 19 -7.89 -0.18 13.57
CA ILE A 19 -7.52 0.17 12.19
C ILE A 19 -8.74 0.01 11.26
N LEU A 20 -9.30 -1.20 11.17
CA LEU A 20 -10.38 -1.50 10.24
C LEU A 20 -11.69 -0.84 10.65
N GLY A 21 -12.01 -0.83 11.95
CA GLY A 21 -13.19 -0.16 12.47
C GLY A 21 -13.11 1.36 12.30
N GLY A 22 -11.93 1.95 12.47
CA GLY A 22 -11.71 3.38 12.22
C GLY A 22 -11.85 3.76 10.75
N ILE A 23 -11.30 2.93 9.84
CA ILE A 23 -11.39 3.15 8.39
C ILE A 23 -12.80 2.92 7.87
N TYR A 24 -13.40 1.75 8.12
CA TYR A 24 -14.73 1.43 7.62
C TYR A 24 -15.84 2.19 8.32
N GLY A 25 -15.62 2.62 9.56
CA GLY A 25 -16.52 3.52 10.29
C GLY A 25 -16.45 4.98 9.81
N GLY A 26 -15.55 5.31 8.88
CA GLY A 26 -15.39 6.67 8.35
C GLY A 26 -14.80 7.68 9.34
N ILE A 27 -14.23 7.19 10.45
CA ILE A 27 -13.63 8.04 11.49
C ILE A 27 -12.23 8.49 11.06
N PHE A 28 -11.47 7.59 10.42
CA PHE A 28 -10.08 7.84 10.02
C PHE A 28 -9.85 7.42 8.57
N THR A 29 -9.02 8.19 7.88
CA THR A 29 -8.37 7.73 6.64
C THR A 29 -7.28 6.69 6.95
N PRO A 30 -6.81 5.89 5.96
CA PRO A 30 -5.75 4.91 6.19
C PRO A 30 -4.47 5.50 6.82
N THR A 31 -4.13 6.74 6.45
CA THR A 31 -2.98 7.47 7.00
C THR A 31 -3.17 7.85 8.47
N GLU A 32 -4.36 8.32 8.84
CA GLU A 32 -4.68 8.65 10.23
C GLU A 32 -4.80 7.38 11.09
N ALA A 33 -5.40 6.32 10.54
CA ALA A 33 -5.51 5.03 11.20
C ALA A 33 -4.13 4.44 11.55
N ALA A 34 -3.14 4.57 10.66
CA ALA A 34 -1.76 4.16 10.94
C ALA A 34 -1.11 4.96 12.08
N ALA A 35 -1.38 6.28 12.15
CA ALA A 35 -0.88 7.12 13.23
C ALA A 35 -1.52 6.75 14.58
N VAL A 36 -2.84 6.58 14.60
CA VAL A 36 -3.59 6.16 15.79
C VAL A 36 -3.13 4.77 16.27
N ALA A 37 -2.99 3.81 15.35
CA ALA A 37 -2.50 2.47 15.66
C ALA A 37 -1.06 2.48 16.20
N SER A 38 -0.20 3.36 15.69
CA SER A 38 1.18 3.51 16.18
C SER A 38 1.21 4.07 17.61
N ILE A 39 0.40 5.09 17.90
CA ILE A 39 0.25 5.64 19.26
C ILE A 39 -0.32 4.58 20.20
N TYR A 40 -1.37 3.86 19.77
CA TYR A 40 -1.97 2.77 20.52
C TYR A 40 -0.94 1.68 20.83
N GLY A 41 -0.15 1.26 19.84
CA GLY A 41 0.94 0.30 19.95
C GLY A 41 2.01 0.72 20.97
N LEU A 42 2.38 2.00 20.98
CA LEU A 42 3.29 2.54 21.99
C LEU A 42 2.67 2.47 23.40
N ILE A 43 1.40 2.85 23.55
CA ILE A 43 0.71 2.83 24.85
C ILE A 43 0.68 1.41 25.41
N ILE A 44 0.19 0.43 24.65
CA ILE A 44 0.14 -0.96 25.12
C ILE A 44 1.54 -1.56 25.32
N GLY A 45 2.51 -1.22 24.47
CA GLY A 45 3.89 -1.67 24.62
C GLY A 45 4.58 -1.16 25.89
N PHE A 46 4.35 0.10 26.26
CA PHE A 46 4.93 0.71 27.47
C PHE A 46 4.17 0.36 28.74
N PHE A 47 2.84 0.44 28.72
CA PHE A 47 2.03 0.42 29.94
C PHE A 47 1.37 -0.93 30.22
N VAL A 48 1.01 -1.70 29.20
CA VAL A 48 0.30 -2.98 29.36
C VAL A 48 1.28 -4.14 29.35
N TYR A 49 1.97 -4.36 28.23
CA TYR A 49 2.96 -5.43 28.08
C TYR A 49 4.28 -5.11 28.77
N LYS A 50 4.61 -3.81 28.89
CA LYS A 50 5.84 -3.32 29.55
C LYS A 50 7.13 -3.90 28.93
N GLU A 51 7.07 -4.27 27.66
CA GLU A 51 8.19 -4.84 26.91
C GLU A 51 9.05 -3.74 26.28
N LEU A 52 8.50 -2.55 26.08
CA LEU A 52 9.19 -1.40 25.49
C LEU A 52 9.83 -0.51 26.55
N LYS A 53 11.09 -0.09 26.32
CA LYS A 53 11.79 0.93 27.12
C LYS A 53 12.03 2.18 26.28
N LEU A 54 12.06 3.36 26.93
CA LEU A 54 12.27 4.64 26.25
C LEU A 54 13.56 4.67 25.42
N LYS A 55 14.59 3.95 25.88
CA LYS A 55 15.86 3.76 25.15
C LYS A 55 15.76 2.96 23.85
N ASP A 56 14.68 2.21 23.66
CA ASP A 56 14.44 1.41 22.44
C ASP A 56 13.79 2.26 21.34
N LEU A 57 13.16 3.39 21.70
CA LEU A 57 12.47 4.28 20.75
C LEU A 57 13.37 4.78 19.61
N PRO A 58 14.61 5.28 19.84
CA PRO A 58 15.44 5.76 18.75
C PRO A 58 15.72 4.67 17.71
N LYS A 59 15.92 3.42 18.15
CA LYS A 59 16.16 2.27 17.27
C LYS A 59 14.91 1.89 16.48
N ILE A 60 13.74 1.87 17.12
CA ILE A 60 12.45 1.56 16.49
C ILE A 60 12.11 2.62 15.44
N ILE A 61 12.22 3.89 15.80
CA ILE A 61 11.96 5.02 14.90
C ILE A 61 12.94 4.99 13.74
N SER A 62 14.24 4.79 13.99
CA SER A 62 15.24 4.71 12.91
C SER A 62 14.94 3.59 11.92
N LYS A 63 14.51 2.41 12.40
CA LYS A 63 14.10 1.30 11.54
C LYS A 63 12.85 1.64 10.70
N ALA A 64 11.86 2.31 11.29
CA ALA A 64 10.66 2.76 10.59
C ALA A 64 10.99 3.82 9.52
N VAL A 65 11.87 4.78 9.85
CA VAL A 65 12.36 5.80 8.92
C VAL A 65 13.08 5.13 7.75
N TYR A 66 14.01 4.20 8.01
CA TYR A 66 14.75 3.51 6.95
C TYR A 66 13.82 2.83 5.94
N SER A 67 12.82 2.08 6.43
CA SER A 67 11.82 1.44 5.57
C SER A 67 11.03 2.45 4.74
N THR A 68 10.66 3.57 5.35
CA THR A 68 9.90 4.65 4.67
C THR A 68 10.76 5.36 3.63
N THR A 69 12.03 5.63 3.93
CA THR A 69 12.96 6.32 3.04
C THR A 69 13.18 5.55 1.74
N VAL A 70 13.34 4.22 1.81
CA VAL A 70 13.50 3.38 0.62
C VAL A 70 12.27 3.50 -0.28
N ILE A 71 11.07 3.44 0.29
CA ILE A 71 9.81 3.57 -0.46
C ILE A 71 9.68 4.99 -1.05
N MET A 72 9.96 6.04 -0.27
CA MET A 72 9.90 7.43 -0.74
C MET A 72 10.88 7.70 -1.89
N PHE A 73 12.06 7.10 -1.86
CA PHE A 73 13.03 7.23 -2.95
C PHE A 73 12.51 6.59 -4.24
N ILE A 74 11.93 5.38 -4.15
CA ILE A 74 11.27 4.72 -5.28
C ILE A 74 10.13 5.60 -5.82
N ILE A 75 9.32 6.20 -4.94
CA ILE A 75 8.25 7.13 -5.33
C ILE A 75 8.79 8.34 -6.09
N ALA A 76 9.86 8.95 -5.60
CA ALA A 76 10.47 10.11 -6.24
C ALA A 76 10.96 9.77 -7.66
N THR A 77 11.69 8.67 -7.83
CA THR A 77 12.20 8.25 -9.14
C THR A 77 11.06 7.82 -10.07
N ALA A 78 10.06 7.09 -9.56
CA ALA A 78 8.91 6.66 -10.34
C ALA A 78 8.05 7.84 -10.83
N LYS A 79 7.95 8.93 -10.06
CA LYS A 79 7.28 10.16 -10.53
C LYS A 79 7.99 10.78 -11.73
N VAL A 80 9.31 10.89 -11.69
CA VAL A 80 10.10 11.39 -12.83
C VAL A 80 9.96 10.47 -14.03
N PHE A 81 10.03 9.15 -13.80
CA PHE A 81 9.83 8.15 -14.84
C PHE A 81 8.44 8.24 -15.48
N GLY A 82 7.38 8.36 -14.68
CA GLY A 82 6.01 8.53 -15.16
C GLY A 82 5.83 9.80 -15.99
N TRP A 83 6.46 10.90 -15.58
CA TRP A 83 6.47 12.14 -16.38
C TRP A 83 7.18 11.92 -17.73
N ILE A 84 8.34 11.27 -17.76
CA ILE A 84 9.05 10.96 -19.01
C ILE A 84 8.19 10.11 -19.94
N LEU A 85 7.57 9.04 -19.42
CA LEU A 85 6.71 8.16 -20.20
C LEU A 85 5.51 8.90 -20.81
N THR A 86 4.91 9.79 -20.02
CA THR A 86 3.77 10.62 -20.47
C THR A 86 4.20 11.55 -21.61
N ASN A 87 5.37 12.19 -21.50
CA ASN A 87 5.89 13.06 -22.57
C ASN A 87 6.29 12.29 -23.83
N ALA A 88 6.72 11.04 -23.70
CA ALA A 88 7.05 10.18 -24.82
C ALA A 88 5.82 9.47 -25.45
N GLU A 89 4.62 9.78 -24.94
CA GLU A 89 3.33 9.19 -25.35
C GLU A 89 3.33 7.64 -25.29
N ILE A 90 4.16 7.09 -24.42
CA ILE A 90 4.29 5.64 -24.26
C ILE A 90 2.97 5.02 -23.77
N PRO A 91 2.25 5.60 -22.79
CA PRO A 91 0.97 5.06 -22.36
C PRO A 91 -0.08 5.02 -23.49
N GLN A 92 -0.11 6.01 -24.38
CA GLN A 92 -1.02 6.04 -25.53
C GLN A 92 -0.70 4.92 -26.53
N LYS A 93 0.57 4.68 -26.82
CA LYS A 93 1.01 3.59 -27.71
C LYS A 93 0.68 2.21 -27.12
N ILE A 94 0.89 2.03 -25.82
CA ILE A 94 0.52 0.81 -25.11
C ILE A 94 -1.01 0.64 -25.14
N GLY A 95 -1.78 1.70 -24.88
CA GLY A 95 -3.24 1.66 -24.95
C GLY A 95 -3.75 1.24 -26.33
N ALA A 96 -3.19 1.80 -27.41
CA ALA A 96 -3.52 1.41 -28.77
C ALA A 96 -3.19 -0.07 -29.07
N PHE A 97 -2.03 -0.56 -28.62
CA PHE A 97 -1.67 -1.97 -28.76
C PHE A 97 -2.62 -2.87 -27.97
N VAL A 98 -2.92 -2.51 -26.72
CA VAL A 98 -3.84 -3.25 -25.85
C VAL A 98 -5.24 -3.28 -26.44
N ALA A 99 -5.72 -2.20 -27.07
CA ALA A 99 -7.01 -2.18 -27.77
C ALA A 99 -7.10 -3.17 -28.93
N THR A 100 -5.97 -3.62 -29.50
CA THR A 100 -5.98 -4.68 -30.53
C THR A 100 -6.16 -6.09 -29.96
N ILE A 101 -5.76 -6.31 -28.71
CA ILE A 101 -5.79 -7.63 -28.05
C ILE A 101 -6.88 -7.75 -26.99
N ALA A 102 -7.39 -6.64 -26.47
CA ALA A 102 -8.43 -6.57 -25.45
C ALA A 102 -9.70 -5.92 -26.02
N PRO A 103 -10.70 -6.72 -26.43
CA PRO A 103 -11.92 -6.22 -27.06
C PRO A 103 -12.91 -5.61 -26.06
N ASN A 104 -12.75 -5.84 -24.76
CA ASN A 104 -13.60 -5.27 -23.71
C ASN A 104 -12.81 -5.00 -22.41
N GLU A 105 -13.43 -4.22 -21.51
CA GLU A 105 -12.87 -3.83 -20.21
C GLU A 105 -12.47 -5.03 -19.33
N TYR A 106 -13.26 -6.10 -19.36
CA TYR A 106 -13.03 -7.28 -18.52
C TYR A 106 -11.78 -8.05 -18.91
N VAL A 107 -11.53 -8.20 -20.23
CA VAL A 107 -10.34 -8.86 -20.76
C VAL A 107 -9.09 -8.05 -20.41
N PHE A 108 -9.16 -6.73 -20.50
CA PHE A 108 -8.08 -5.85 -20.06
C PHE A 108 -7.80 -6.00 -18.56
N LEU A 109 -8.82 -6.00 -17.72
CA LEU A 109 -8.69 -6.18 -16.27
C LEU A 109 -8.03 -7.53 -15.93
N ILE A 110 -8.38 -8.61 -16.63
CA ILE A 110 -7.74 -9.92 -16.45
C ILE A 110 -6.25 -9.85 -16.80
N TYR A 111 -5.89 -9.26 -17.94
CA TYR A 111 -4.48 -9.13 -18.33
C TYR A 111 -3.68 -8.29 -17.33
N ILE A 112 -4.21 -7.15 -16.90
CA ILE A 112 -3.56 -6.32 -15.88
C ILE A 112 -3.41 -7.07 -14.56
N ASN A 113 -4.44 -7.76 -14.08
CA ASN A 113 -4.35 -8.51 -12.83
C ASN A 113 -3.30 -9.63 -12.90
N ILE A 114 -3.19 -10.34 -14.03
CA ILE A 114 -2.14 -11.35 -14.23
C ILE A 114 -0.75 -10.69 -14.21
N ILE A 115 -0.57 -9.58 -14.93
CA ILE A 115 0.70 -8.84 -14.95
C ILE A 115 1.06 -8.35 -13.53
N LEU A 116 0.11 -7.75 -12.83
CA LEU A 116 0.27 -7.27 -11.45
C LEU A 116 0.56 -8.42 -10.48
N LEU A 117 -0.03 -9.59 -10.67
CA LEU A 117 0.22 -10.76 -9.84
C LEU A 117 1.65 -11.27 -10.04
N VAL A 118 2.10 -11.42 -11.29
CA VAL A 118 3.47 -11.85 -11.59
C VAL A 118 4.48 -10.83 -11.05
N ILE A 119 4.30 -9.55 -11.32
CA ILE A 119 5.21 -8.50 -10.83
C ILE A 119 5.17 -8.39 -9.30
N GLY A 120 3.98 -8.49 -8.70
CA GLY A 120 3.77 -8.41 -7.26
C GLY A 120 4.42 -9.57 -6.50
N THR A 121 4.62 -10.73 -7.12
CA THR A 121 5.41 -11.82 -6.51
C THR A 121 6.91 -11.55 -6.50
N MET A 122 7.40 -10.69 -7.40
CA MET A 122 8.83 -10.37 -7.57
C MET A 122 9.25 -9.09 -6.83
N VAL A 123 8.32 -8.13 -6.66
CA VAL A 123 8.59 -6.78 -6.19
C VAL A 123 7.72 -6.44 -4.97
N ASN A 124 8.24 -5.61 -4.06
CA ASN A 124 7.44 -5.07 -2.95
C ASN A 124 6.15 -4.41 -3.49
N PRO A 125 4.96 -4.76 -2.96
CA PRO A 125 3.68 -4.23 -3.45
C PRO A 125 3.63 -2.70 -3.54
N SER A 126 4.17 -1.99 -2.54
CA SER A 126 4.19 -0.52 -2.55
C SER A 126 5.04 0.04 -3.69
N ALA A 127 6.16 -0.60 -4.00
CA ALA A 127 7.02 -0.19 -5.13
C ALA A 127 6.35 -0.51 -6.48
N ALA A 128 5.73 -1.68 -6.60
CA ALA A 128 5.05 -2.12 -7.82
C ALA A 128 3.93 -1.15 -8.23
N VAL A 129 3.06 -0.77 -7.28
CA VAL A 129 1.97 0.19 -7.55
C VAL A 129 2.54 1.51 -8.05
N VAL A 130 3.55 2.05 -7.38
CA VAL A 130 4.13 3.36 -7.73
C VAL A 130 4.76 3.36 -9.13
N ILE A 131 5.46 2.27 -9.51
CA ILE A 131 6.11 2.15 -10.82
C ILE A 131 5.08 1.93 -11.94
N LEU A 132 4.06 1.11 -11.69
CA LEU A 132 3.11 0.69 -12.72
C LEU A 132 1.94 1.65 -12.92
N THR A 133 1.54 2.39 -11.88
CA THR A 133 0.43 3.36 -11.97
C THR A 133 0.57 4.34 -13.15
N PRO A 134 1.71 5.04 -13.37
CA PRO A 134 1.80 5.99 -14.49
C PRO A 134 1.69 5.34 -15.88
N ILE A 135 1.89 4.02 -15.98
CA ILE A 135 1.73 3.26 -17.23
C ILE A 135 0.29 2.79 -17.38
N LEU A 136 -0.25 2.15 -16.33
CA LEU A 136 -1.51 1.42 -16.40
C LEU A 136 -2.74 2.34 -16.26
N LEU A 137 -2.66 3.36 -15.40
CA LEU A 137 -3.76 4.28 -15.13
C LEU A 137 -4.27 4.99 -16.39
N PRO A 138 -3.44 5.67 -17.21
CA PRO A 138 -3.92 6.33 -18.43
C PRO A 138 -4.48 5.35 -19.46
N VAL A 139 -3.99 4.10 -19.50
CA VAL A 139 -4.56 3.07 -20.38
C VAL A 139 -5.93 2.63 -19.86
N ALA A 140 -6.06 2.37 -18.56
CA ALA A 140 -7.33 2.00 -17.93
C ALA A 140 -8.43 3.06 -18.15
N LEU A 141 -8.06 4.35 -18.05
CA LEU A 141 -8.98 5.46 -18.32
C LEU A 141 -9.48 5.49 -19.78
N GLN A 142 -8.67 5.06 -20.76
CA GLN A 142 -9.12 4.94 -22.16
C GLN A 142 -10.17 3.84 -22.35
N PHE A 143 -10.11 2.78 -21.54
CA PHE A 143 -11.11 1.71 -21.52
C PHE A 143 -12.35 2.06 -20.67
N GLY A 144 -12.43 3.28 -20.13
CA GLY A 144 -13.56 3.72 -19.29
C GLY A 144 -13.54 3.16 -17.86
N ILE A 145 -12.42 2.56 -17.43
CA ILE A 145 -12.30 1.95 -16.11
C ILE A 145 -12.10 3.03 -15.07
N ASN A 146 -12.90 2.96 -14.00
CA ASN A 146 -12.85 3.92 -12.91
C ASN A 146 -11.57 3.72 -12.09
N PRO A 147 -10.72 4.75 -11.89
CA PRO A 147 -9.47 4.61 -11.15
C PRO A 147 -9.63 4.29 -9.66
N VAL A 148 -10.86 4.37 -9.13
CA VAL A 148 -11.19 3.99 -7.74
C VAL A 148 -11.55 2.51 -7.63
N PHE A 149 -11.83 1.81 -8.74
CA PHE A 149 -12.27 0.42 -8.78
C PHE A 149 -11.48 -0.45 -9.78
#